data_AF-A0A7T8QTT3-F1
#
_entry.id   AF-A0A7T8QTT3-F1
#
_cell.length_a   1.000
_cell.length_b   1.000
_cell.length_c   1.000
_cell.angle_alpha   90.00
_cell.angle_beta   90.00
_cell.angle_gamma   90.00
#
_symmetry.space_group_name_H-M   'P 1'
#
loop_
_entity.id
_entity.type
_entity.pdbx_description
1 polymer ?
#
loop_
_entity_poly.entity_id
_entity_poly.type
_entity_poly.pdbx_seq_one_letter_code
_entity_poly.pdbx_strand_id
1 'polypeptide(L)'
;MSPNIQRIVQFARRVASLCYERDIPFRLEGPLLEALSSLSIQELNFDSDAPFRTHKELSSYYVDIYEDNRISIGIFFLNGDTKIPLHDHPNMTGVIKCIAGNLNITSFTPIHDMSKKPEEDGGQRVANTYMSCNSIKEEEASYMFVCCIEFNYECRS
;
A
#
# COMPACT_ATOMS: atom_id res chain seq x y z
N MET A 1 4.18 19.45 2.59
CA MET A 1 4.48 18.12 2.00
C MET A 1 5.94 18.11 1.57
N SER A 2 6.74 17.12 2.01
CA SER A 2 8.18 17.07 1.70
C SER A 2 8.45 16.87 0.20
N PRO A 3 9.64 17.27 -0.29
CA PRO A 3 10.01 17.07 -1.69
C PRO A 3 9.96 15.60 -2.15
N ASN A 4 10.31 14.65 -1.29
CA ASN A 4 10.29 13.23 -1.68
C ASN A 4 8.86 12.67 -1.74
N ILE A 5 7.98 13.01 -0.79
CA ILE A 5 6.56 12.63 -0.88
C ILE A 5 5.94 13.19 -2.17
N GLN A 6 6.27 14.44 -2.53
CA GLN A 6 5.82 15.01 -3.81
C GLN A 6 6.36 14.22 -5.01
N ARG A 7 7.61 13.76 -4.99
CA ARG A 7 8.18 12.90 -6.04
C ARG A 7 7.48 11.55 -6.11
N ILE A 8 7.20 10.92 -4.97
CA ILE A 8 6.45 9.65 -4.91
C ILE A 8 5.09 9.82 -5.57
N VAL A 9 4.33 10.87 -5.20
CA VAL A 9 3.04 11.18 -5.82
C VAL A 9 3.19 11.38 -7.33
N GLN A 10 4.15 12.19 -7.77
CA GLN A 10 4.37 12.45 -9.20
C GLN A 10 4.72 11.20 -10.00
N PHE A 11 5.63 10.36 -9.49
CA PHE A 11 6.03 9.14 -10.16
C PHE A 11 4.93 8.08 -10.13
N ALA A 12 4.23 7.91 -9.02
CA ALA A 12 3.08 7.00 -8.92
C ALA A 12 2.00 7.38 -9.93
N ARG A 13 1.62 8.67 -10.01
CA ARG A 13 0.66 9.15 -11.01
C ARG A 13 1.11 8.87 -12.44
N ARG A 14 2.39 9.10 -12.74
CA ARG A 14 2.95 8.82 -14.06
C ARG A 14 2.88 7.32 -14.40
N VAL A 15 3.23 6.45 -13.46
CA VAL A 15 3.14 4.99 -13.64
C VAL A 15 1.69 4.57 -13.84
N ALA A 16 0.78 5.05 -13.01
CA ALA A 16 -0.65 4.77 -13.12
C ALA A 16 -1.21 5.18 -14.49
N SER A 17 -0.87 6.39 -14.95
CA SER A 17 -1.30 6.85 -16.27
C SER A 17 -0.73 6.02 -17.42
N LEU A 18 0.55 5.62 -17.34
CA LEU A 18 1.15 4.77 -18.37
C LEU A 18 0.49 3.38 -18.39
N CYS A 19 0.26 2.78 -17.23
CA CYS A 19 -0.44 1.49 -17.13
C CYS A 19 -1.85 1.59 -17.71
N TYR A 20 -2.61 2.63 -17.35
CA TYR A 20 -3.98 2.82 -17.84
C TYR A 20 -4.04 3.11 -19.35
N GLU A 21 -3.18 3.99 -19.86
CA GLU A 21 -3.25 4.44 -21.26
C GLU A 21 -2.67 3.43 -22.26
N ARG A 22 -1.74 2.60 -21.80
CA ARG A 22 -1.04 1.63 -22.66
C ARG A 22 -1.37 0.17 -22.36
N ASP A 23 -2.26 -0.07 -21.40
CA ASP A 23 -2.61 -1.41 -20.91
C ASP A 23 -1.36 -2.25 -20.57
N ILE A 24 -0.39 -1.62 -19.91
CA ILE A 24 0.85 -2.29 -19.48
C ILE A 24 0.75 -2.69 -18.01
N PRO A 25 1.22 -3.90 -17.65
CA PRO A 25 1.19 -4.34 -16.26
C PRO A 25 2.10 -3.46 -15.39
N PHE A 26 1.65 -3.23 -14.16
CA PHE A 26 2.44 -2.49 -13.17
C PHE A 26 3.80 -3.15 -12.92
N ARG A 27 4.83 -2.31 -12.78
CA ARG A 27 6.20 -2.68 -12.42
C ARG A 27 6.74 -1.65 -11.42
N LEU A 28 7.18 -2.11 -10.25
CA LEU A 28 7.85 -1.24 -9.28
C LEU A 28 9.33 -1.10 -9.63
N GLU A 29 9.65 -0.13 -10.47
CA GLU A 29 11.01 0.06 -11.00
C GLU A 29 11.37 1.55 -11.12
N GLY A 30 12.67 1.82 -11.29
CA GLY A 30 13.19 3.14 -11.62
C GLY A 30 12.88 4.21 -10.56
N PRO A 31 12.50 5.44 -10.96
CA PRO A 31 12.39 6.57 -10.04
C PRO A 31 11.37 6.40 -8.90
N LEU A 32 10.31 5.61 -9.11
CA LEU A 32 9.33 5.36 -8.06
C LEU A 32 9.92 4.47 -6.96
N LEU A 33 10.64 3.42 -7.34
CA LEU A 33 11.33 2.53 -6.39
C LEU A 33 12.40 3.30 -5.61
N GLU A 34 13.18 4.15 -6.28
CA GLU A 34 14.20 4.98 -5.62
C GLU A 34 13.59 5.96 -4.61
N ALA A 35 12.50 6.64 -4.98
CA ALA A 35 11.81 7.57 -4.09
C ALA A 35 11.16 6.88 -2.89
N LEU A 36 10.55 5.70 -3.09
CA LEU A 36 10.00 4.89 -1.99
C LEU A 36 11.10 4.33 -1.09
N SER A 37 12.26 3.99 -1.64
CA SER A 37 13.39 3.44 -0.88
C SER A 37 14.04 4.48 0.02
N SER A 38 14.04 5.76 -0.40
CA SER A 38 14.57 6.88 0.37
C SER A 38 13.56 7.51 1.35
N LEU A 39 12.28 7.11 1.29
CA LEU A 39 11.24 7.63 2.18
C LEU A 39 11.55 7.31 3.64
N SER A 40 11.58 8.35 4.47
CA SER A 40 11.82 8.22 5.92
C SER A 40 10.76 8.97 6.74
N ILE A 41 10.67 8.66 8.04
CA ILE A 41 9.70 9.25 8.97
C ILE A 41 9.87 10.78 9.09
N GLN A 42 11.10 11.27 8.97
CA GLN A 42 11.41 12.71 9.07
C GLN A 42 10.77 13.52 7.94
N GLU A 43 10.49 12.88 6.80
CA GLU A 43 9.86 13.54 5.66
C GLU A 43 8.38 13.82 5.84
N LEU A 44 7.75 13.23 6.86
CA LEU A 44 6.34 13.44 7.15
C LEU A 44 6.07 14.86 7.67
N ASN A 45 7.07 15.53 8.26
CA ASN A 45 6.97 16.89 8.81
C ASN A 45 5.84 17.07 9.83
N PHE A 46 5.46 16.01 10.55
CA PHE A 46 4.57 16.09 11.71
C PHE A 46 4.97 15.09 12.79
N ASP A 47 4.48 15.31 14.00
CA ASP A 47 4.71 14.42 15.13
C ASP A 47 3.84 13.16 14.98
N SER A 48 4.47 12.08 14.53
CA SER A 48 3.84 10.78 14.28
C SER A 48 3.28 10.11 15.53
N ASP A 49 3.70 10.55 16.71
CA ASP A 49 3.35 9.90 17.97
C ASP A 49 2.30 10.72 18.73
N ALA A 50 2.08 11.99 18.34
CA ALA A 50 1.13 12.88 18.99
C ALA A 50 -0.29 12.29 19.10
N PRO A 51 -0.85 11.62 18.08
CA PRO A 51 -2.18 11.03 18.19
C PRO A 51 -2.23 9.90 19.23
N PHE A 52 -1.20 9.05 19.30
CA PHE A 52 -1.12 7.96 20.28
C PHE A 52 -0.95 8.47 21.72
N ARG A 53 -0.17 9.55 21.91
CA ARG A 53 -0.02 10.17 23.24
C ARG A 53 -1.30 10.82 23.73
N THR A 54 -2.07 11.42 22.81
CA THR A 54 -3.33 12.10 23.12
C THR A 54 -4.46 11.10 23.35
N HIS A 55 -4.49 10.02 22.56
CA HIS A 55 -5.50 8.97 22.60
C HIS A 55 -4.84 7.61 22.87
N LYS A 56 -4.61 7.29 24.15
CA LYS A 56 -3.92 6.04 24.55
C LYS A 56 -4.59 4.75 24.07
N GLU A 57 -5.91 4.78 23.85
CA GLU A 57 -6.69 3.65 23.34
C GLU A 57 -6.64 3.53 21.79
N LEU A 58 -5.95 4.44 21.10
CA LEU A 58 -5.85 4.43 19.65
C LEU A 58 -4.92 3.30 19.20
N SER A 59 -5.49 2.29 18.54
CA SER A 59 -4.71 1.21 17.93
C SER A 59 -4.00 1.68 16.67
N SER A 60 -4.69 2.48 15.85
CA SER A 60 -4.13 2.95 14.58
C SER A 60 -4.79 4.22 14.12
N TYR A 61 -4.09 4.97 13.28
CA TYR A 61 -4.70 6.02 12.48
C TYR A 61 -4.11 6.04 11.06
N TYR A 62 -4.83 6.71 10.16
CA TYR A 62 -4.50 6.82 8.76
C TYR A 62 -4.32 8.28 8.38
N VAL A 63 -3.29 8.56 7.58
CA VAL A 63 -3.07 9.87 6.97
C VAL A 63 -3.17 9.72 5.46
N ASP A 64 -4.16 10.38 4.89
CA ASP A 64 -4.27 10.55 3.44
C ASP A 64 -3.17 11.50 2.94
N ILE A 65 -2.41 11.06 1.95
CA ILE A 65 -1.35 11.85 1.32
C ILE A 65 -1.82 12.38 -0.03
N TYR A 66 -2.48 11.54 -0.82
CA TYR A 66 -2.98 11.88 -2.13
C TYR A 66 -3.95 10.80 -2.64
N GLU A 67 -5.07 11.23 -3.21
CA GLU A 67 -6.02 10.36 -3.86
C GLU A 67 -6.50 10.98 -5.18
N ASP A 68 -6.62 10.15 -6.22
CA ASP A 68 -7.38 10.43 -7.43
C ASP A 68 -8.06 9.16 -7.96
N ASN A 69 -8.67 9.26 -9.14
CA ASN A 69 -9.39 8.14 -9.76
C ASN A 69 -8.50 6.97 -10.21
N ARG A 70 -7.17 7.11 -10.18
CA ARG A 70 -6.21 6.08 -10.60
C ARG A 70 -5.34 5.58 -9.45
N ILE A 71 -5.09 6.39 -8.43
CA ILE A 71 -4.27 5.99 -7.28
C ILE A 71 -4.80 6.51 -5.95
N SER A 72 -4.54 5.75 -4.89
CA SER A 72 -4.59 6.22 -3.50
C SER A 72 -3.22 6.03 -2.86
N ILE A 73 -2.75 7.05 -2.13
CA ILE A 73 -1.49 7.04 -1.38
C ILE A 73 -1.81 7.46 0.04
N GLY A 74 -1.49 6.60 0.99
CA GLY A 74 -1.69 6.89 2.39
C GLY A 74 -0.67 6.23 3.29
N ILE A 75 -0.65 6.69 4.54
CA ILE A 75 0.26 6.18 5.57
C ILE A 75 -0.55 5.69 6.75
N PHE A 76 -0.36 4.42 7.09
CA PHE A 76 -0.89 3.82 8.31
C PHE A 76 0.11 3.94 9.44
N PHE A 77 -0.39 4.41 10.56
CA PHE A 77 0.30 4.50 11.84
C PHE A 77 -0.31 3.44 12.73
N LEU A 78 0.48 2.46 13.14
CA LEU A 78 0.02 1.31 13.90
C LEU A 78 0.73 1.30 15.25
N ASN A 79 -0.04 1.16 16.33
CA ASN A 79 0.47 0.74 17.62
C ASN A 79 0.95 -0.72 17.53
N GLY A 80 1.99 -1.09 18.28
CA GLY A 80 2.63 -2.40 18.26
C GLY A 80 1.67 -3.60 18.36
N ASP A 81 0.52 -3.46 19.03
CA ASP A 81 -0.45 -4.56 19.16
C ASP A 81 -1.51 -4.61 18.04
N THR A 82 -1.45 -3.71 17.08
CA THR A 82 -2.48 -3.57 16.04
C THR A 82 -2.28 -4.53 14.89
N LYS A 83 -3.38 -5.02 14.34
CA LYS A 83 -3.41 -5.88 13.16
C LYS A 83 -4.34 -5.30 12.13
N ILE A 84 -3.91 -5.30 10.88
CA ILE A 84 -4.81 -5.08 9.75
C ILE A 84 -5.36 -6.46 9.37
N PRO A 85 -6.68 -6.70 9.52
CA PRO A 85 -7.29 -7.99 9.19
C PRO A 85 -7.06 -8.38 7.74
N LEU A 86 -7.19 -9.67 7.46
CA LEU A 86 -7.18 -10.18 6.09
C LEU A 86 -8.25 -9.48 5.25
N HIS A 87 -7.83 -8.85 4.16
CA HIS A 87 -8.73 -8.20 3.21
C HIS A 87 -8.21 -8.40 1.78
N ASP A 88 -9.05 -8.06 0.81
CA ASP A 88 -8.77 -8.19 -0.62
C ASP A 88 -8.62 -6.81 -1.26
N HIS A 89 -7.96 -6.77 -2.42
CA HIS A 89 -7.77 -5.59 -3.27
C HIS A 89 -8.21 -5.92 -4.70
N PRO A 90 -9.52 -5.99 -4.97
CA PRO A 90 -10.03 -6.38 -6.28
C PRO A 90 -9.63 -5.34 -7.33
N ASN A 91 -9.08 -5.80 -8.46
CA ASN A 91 -8.67 -4.95 -9.59
C ASN A 91 -7.61 -3.88 -9.24
N MET A 92 -6.82 -4.11 -8.19
CA MET A 92 -5.85 -3.14 -7.72
C MET A 92 -4.45 -3.76 -7.64
N THR A 93 -3.42 -2.95 -7.87
CA THR A 93 -2.05 -3.31 -7.48
C THR A 93 -1.62 -2.47 -6.29
N GLY A 94 -1.18 -3.11 -5.22
CA GLY A 94 -0.69 -2.45 -4.02
C GLY A 94 0.84 -2.47 -3.93
N VAL A 95 1.43 -1.36 -3.51
CA VAL A 95 2.83 -1.28 -3.08
C VAL A 95 2.86 -0.88 -1.61
N ILE A 96 3.51 -1.70 -0.78
CA ILE A 96 3.66 -1.46 0.65
C ILE A 96 5.13 -1.22 0.99
N LYS A 97 5.40 -0.13 1.70
CA LYS A 97 6.72 0.21 2.24
C LYS A 97 6.63 0.42 3.75
N CYS A 98 7.36 -0.40 4.51
CA CYS A 98 7.65 -0.12 5.92
C CYS A 98 8.64 1.05 6.00
N ILE A 99 8.23 2.16 6.61
CA ILE A 99 9.06 3.34 6.83
C ILE A 99 9.85 3.19 8.14
N ALA A 100 9.19 2.69 9.20
CA ALA A 100 9.80 2.39 10.48
C ALA A 100 8.98 1.33 11.25
N GLY A 101 9.66 0.56 12.12
CA GLY A 101 9.11 -0.62 12.79
C GLY A 101 9.30 -1.91 12.00
N ASN A 102 8.65 -2.99 12.45
CA ASN A 102 8.78 -4.33 11.87
C ASN A 102 7.41 -4.95 11.50
N LEU A 103 7.16 -5.18 10.22
CA LEU A 103 5.96 -5.83 9.70
C LEU A 103 6.17 -7.34 9.53
N ASN A 104 5.23 -8.15 9.98
CA ASN A 104 5.07 -9.52 9.49
C ASN A 104 3.89 -9.56 8.51
N ILE A 105 4.16 -9.80 7.23
CA ILE A 105 3.11 -9.81 6.19
C ILE A 105 2.86 -11.25 5.77
N THR A 106 1.60 -11.67 5.85
CA THR A 106 1.11 -12.92 5.27
C THR A 106 0.23 -12.58 4.10
N SER A 107 0.54 -13.12 2.91
CA SER A 107 -0.30 -12.95 1.74
C SER A 107 -0.78 -14.25 1.13
N PHE A 108 -1.98 -14.22 0.55
CA PHE A 108 -2.59 -15.36 -0.11
C PHE A 108 -3.02 -14.99 -1.54
N THR A 109 -3.11 -15.99 -2.40
CA THR A 109 -3.66 -15.87 -3.75
C THR A 109 -4.79 -16.90 -3.86
N PRO A 110 -5.96 -16.56 -4.43
CA PRO A 110 -7.04 -17.51 -4.60
C PRO A 110 -6.59 -18.68 -5.48
N ILE A 111 -7.03 -19.89 -5.12
CA ILE A 111 -6.89 -21.07 -5.98
C ILE A 111 -8.14 -21.12 -6.87
N HIS A 112 -7.97 -20.87 -8.16
CA HIS A 112 -9.04 -21.12 -9.13
C HIS A 112 -9.02 -22.60 -9.54
N ASP A 113 -10.21 -23.20 -9.57
CA ASP A 113 -10.41 -24.60 -9.90
C ASP A 113 -10.08 -24.85 -11.39
N MET A 114 -8.89 -25.39 -11.65
CA MET A 114 -8.34 -25.66 -13.00
C MET A 114 -9.14 -26.71 -13.79
N SER A 115 -10.19 -27.27 -13.20
CA SER A 115 -11.11 -28.25 -13.81
C SER A 115 -12.14 -27.60 -14.76
N LYS A 116 -12.31 -26.27 -14.72
CA LYS A 116 -13.16 -25.55 -15.68
C LYS A 116 -12.32 -25.15 -16.90
N LYS A 117 -12.75 -25.57 -18.09
CA LYS A 117 -12.13 -25.17 -19.36
C LYS A 117 -12.08 -23.63 -19.46
N PRO A 118 -11.01 -23.06 -20.03
CA PRO A 118 -10.89 -21.62 -20.24
C PRO A 118 -11.70 -21.19 -21.46
N GLU A 119 -13.03 -21.26 -21.40
CA GLU A 119 -13.90 -20.66 -22.41
C GLU A 119 -15.12 -20.02 -21.72
N GLU A 120 -15.38 -18.76 -22.08
CA GLU A 120 -16.56 -17.92 -21.74
C GLU A 120 -16.54 -17.07 -20.46
N ASP A 121 -15.39 -16.54 -20.06
CA ASP A 121 -15.41 -15.22 -19.41
C ASP A 121 -14.23 -14.40 -19.95
N GLY A 122 -14.52 -13.26 -20.57
CA GLY A 122 -13.51 -12.26 -20.98
C GLY A 122 -12.89 -11.55 -19.79
N GLY A 123 -12.79 -12.22 -18.64
CA GLY A 123 -12.40 -11.69 -17.36
C GLY A 123 -10.89 -11.70 -17.19
N GLN A 124 -10.34 -10.49 -17.13
CA GLN A 124 -9.02 -10.12 -16.63
C GLN A 124 -8.51 -11.09 -15.54
N ARG A 125 -7.25 -11.52 -15.63
CA ARG A 125 -6.55 -12.22 -14.54
C ARG A 125 -6.46 -11.28 -13.33
N VAL A 126 -7.48 -11.29 -12.47
CA VAL A 126 -7.53 -10.51 -11.24
C VAL A 126 -6.56 -11.12 -10.22
N ALA A 127 -5.45 -10.43 -10.01
CA ALA A 127 -4.48 -10.80 -8.99
C ALA A 127 -5.00 -10.36 -7.63
N ASN A 128 -5.95 -11.11 -7.06
CA ASN A 128 -6.37 -10.90 -5.69
C ASN A 128 -5.22 -11.32 -4.79
N THR A 129 -4.55 -10.35 -4.17
CA THR A 129 -3.53 -10.58 -3.16
C THR A 129 -4.16 -10.26 -1.82
N TYR A 130 -4.46 -11.30 -1.04
CA TYR A 130 -4.87 -11.09 0.33
C TYR A 130 -3.65 -10.68 1.13
N MET A 131 -3.73 -9.64 1.97
CA MET A 131 -2.64 -9.25 2.87
C MET A 131 -3.14 -9.21 4.31
N SER A 132 -2.36 -9.79 5.21
CA SER A 132 -2.51 -9.65 6.66
C SER A 132 -1.19 -9.18 7.23
N CYS A 133 -1.24 -8.14 8.04
CA CYS A 133 -0.08 -7.64 8.76
C CYS A 133 -0.19 -8.02 10.25
N ASN A 134 0.80 -8.77 10.72
CA ASN A 134 1.05 -9.11 12.10
C ASN A 134 2.23 -8.27 12.63
N SER A 135 2.16 -7.86 13.89
CA SER A 135 3.30 -7.23 14.58
C SER A 135 4.20 -8.28 15.24
N ILE A 136 5.50 -8.00 15.32
CA ILE A 136 6.48 -8.77 16.12
C ILE A 136 6.66 -8.07 17.48
N LYS A 137 6.78 -8.84 18.56
CA LYS A 137 7.03 -8.29 19.92
C LYS A 137 8.48 -7.80 20.09
N GLU A 138 8.56 -6.58 20.60
CA GLU A 138 9.58 -5.91 21.44
C GLU A 138 11.07 -6.18 21.17
N GLU A 139 11.74 -5.18 20.57
CA GLU A 139 12.55 -4.20 21.30
C GLU A 139 12.70 -2.94 20.42
N GLU A 140 12.59 -1.76 21.03
CA GLU A 140 12.87 -0.40 20.51
C GLU A 140 11.85 0.36 19.63
N ALA A 141 10.79 -0.24 19.06
CA ALA A 141 9.79 0.52 18.25
C ALA A 141 8.34 0.35 18.77
N SER A 142 7.82 1.35 19.48
CA SER A 142 6.43 1.37 19.97
C SER A 142 5.38 1.55 18.87
N TYR A 143 5.79 2.06 17.71
CA TYR A 143 4.91 2.39 16.60
C TYR A 143 5.52 1.94 15.27
N MET A 144 4.63 1.73 14.31
CA MET A 144 4.96 1.27 12.98
C MET A 144 4.28 2.13 11.94
N PHE A 145 5.01 2.39 10.86
CA PHE A 145 4.64 3.38 9.85
C PHE A 145 4.73 2.75 8.47
N VAL A 146 3.59 2.67 7.79
CA VAL A 146 3.46 1.92 6.54
C VAL A 146 2.92 2.84 5.46
N CYS A 147 3.70 3.08 4.41
CA CYS A 147 3.21 3.74 3.21
C CYS A 147 2.57 2.70 2.30
N CYS A 148 1.32 2.94 1.91
CA CYS A 148 0.59 2.14 0.94
C CYS A 148 0.30 3.00 -0.29
N ILE A 149 0.61 2.46 -1.47
CA ILE A 149 0.17 3.00 -2.75
C ILE A 149 -0.72 1.95 -3.40
N GLU A 150 -1.95 2.32 -3.68
CA GLU A 150 -2.93 1.50 -4.36
C GLU A 150 -3.18 2.07 -5.74
N PHE A 151 -3.00 1.25 -6.77
CA PHE A 151 -3.27 1.59 -8.16
C PHE A 151 -4.60 0.98 -8.55
N ASN A 152 -5.58 1.83 -8.86
CA ASN A 152 -6.92 1.45 -9.28
C ASN A 152 -6.92 1.16 -10.78
N TYR A 153 -7.09 -0.11 -11.12
CA TYR A 153 -7.30 -0.55 -12.50
C TYR A 153 -8.76 -1.00 -12.65
N GLU A 154 -9.70 -0.05 -12.58
CA GLU A 154 -10.99 -0.28 -13.24
C GLU A 154 -10.74 -0.25 -14.76
N CYS A 155 -10.18 -1.34 -15.29
CA CYS A 155 -10.14 -1.59 -16.72
C CYS A 155 -11.55 -1.95 -17.16
N ARG A 156 -12.06 -1.16 -18.11
CA ARG A 156 -13.35 -1.37 -18.77
C ARG A 156 -13.43 -2.79 -19.33
N SER A 157 -14.55 -3.44 -19.01
CA SER A 157 -15.18 -4.55 -19.75
C SER A 157 -15.29 -4.29 -21.24
#